data_AF-A0A1Y2EW92-F1
#
_entry.id   AF-A0A1Y2EW92-F1
#
_cell.length_a   1.000
_cell.length_b   1.000
_cell.length_c   1.000
_cell.angle_alpha   90.00
_cell.angle_beta   90.00
_cell.angle_gamma   90.00
#
_symmetry.space_group_name_H-M   'P 1'
#
loop_
_entity.id
_entity.type
_entity.pdbx_description
1 polymer ?
#
loop_
_entity_poly.entity_id
_entity_poly.type
_entity_poly.pdbx_seq_one_letter_code
_entity_poly.pdbx_strand_id
1 'polypeptide(L)'
;MSSNYSPSVKGRKRKTRSYAAPSVYASLPQKVPDCIREGLTLLIVGLNPGVLTAKTGLHFASPTNLFWPLLYESNIITRPMKAQEGCACLVNEFDIGITNIIDRPTAESAELGKSEYKEAAIKLEEKIRRYRPKAISCSGKGIWEAIFRQIYGRPLRKQDGFKFGWQREKWACCADGYKCPVFVTMGTSGRVAAYSPAYKRQVFAELGRWVNSERSAVIDCNSNRERLDVPDLSAPDTHRQA
;
A
#
# COMPACT_ATOMS: atom_id res chain seq x y z
N MET A 1 -23.89 -8.63 -53.17
CA MET A 1 -23.68 -7.99 -51.85
C MET A 1 -22.19 -8.10 -51.52
N SER A 2 -21.40 -7.10 -51.90
CA SER A 2 -19.95 -7.13 -51.72
C SER A 2 -19.59 -6.51 -50.37
N SER A 3 -19.13 -7.35 -49.44
CA SER A 3 -18.69 -6.95 -48.11
C SER A 3 -17.30 -6.30 -48.19
N ASN A 4 -17.24 -4.98 -47.97
CA ASN A 4 -16.00 -4.24 -47.84
C ASN A 4 -15.42 -4.46 -46.43
N TYR A 5 -14.45 -5.38 -46.32
CA TYR A 5 -13.65 -5.54 -45.11
C TYR A 5 -12.60 -4.41 -45.06
N SER A 6 -12.84 -3.39 -44.23
CA SER A 6 -11.82 -2.38 -43.93
C SER A 6 -10.79 -2.97 -42.97
N PRO A 7 -9.48 -2.99 -43.32
CA PRO A 7 -8.46 -3.49 -42.41
C PRO A 7 -8.33 -2.56 -41.20
N SER A 8 -8.40 -3.14 -39.99
CA SER A 8 -8.23 -2.38 -38.76
C SER A 8 -6.81 -1.79 -38.69
N VAL A 9 -6.74 -0.49 -38.42
CA VAL A 9 -5.47 0.22 -38.25
C VAL A 9 -4.77 -0.36 -37.02
N LYS A 10 -3.68 -1.09 -37.23
CA LYS A 10 -2.81 -1.59 -36.15
C LYS A 10 -2.30 -0.40 -35.33
N GLY A 11 -2.78 -0.28 -34.08
CA GLY A 11 -2.34 0.74 -33.14
C GLY A 11 -0.82 0.75 -32.99
N ARG A 12 -0.23 1.94 -33.08
CA ARG A 12 1.22 2.17 -33.00
C ARG A 12 1.75 1.64 -31.66
N LYS A 13 2.63 0.62 -31.68
CA LYS A 13 3.29 0.11 -30.46
C LYS A 13 4.06 1.26 -29.80
N ARG A 14 3.66 1.64 -28.58
CA ARG A 14 4.30 2.71 -27.81
C ARG A 14 5.72 2.28 -27.44
N LYS A 15 6.75 3.09 -27.75
CA LYS A 15 8.15 2.81 -27.37
C LYS A 15 8.24 2.66 -25.85
N THR A 16 8.89 1.59 -25.39
CA THR A 16 9.19 1.38 -23.97
C THR A 16 10.18 2.44 -23.52
N ARG A 17 9.84 3.25 -22.51
CA ARG A 17 10.79 4.23 -21.98
C ARG A 17 11.86 3.51 -21.15
N SER A 18 13.06 4.09 -21.14
CA SER A 18 14.19 3.67 -20.32
C SER A 18 14.43 4.70 -19.22
N TYR A 19 15.53 4.54 -18.46
CA TYR A 19 15.92 5.49 -17.42
C TYR A 19 15.82 6.95 -17.89
N ALA A 20 15.16 7.79 -17.09
CA ALA A 20 15.06 9.22 -17.33
C ALA A 20 15.75 9.97 -16.18
N ALA A 21 16.69 10.84 -16.54
CA ALA A 21 17.40 11.68 -15.59
C ALA A 21 16.41 12.55 -14.79
N PRO A 22 16.71 12.89 -13.51
CA PRO A 22 15.82 13.72 -12.69
C PRO A 22 15.44 15.06 -13.34
N SER A 23 16.33 15.65 -14.14
CA SER A 23 16.09 16.91 -14.88
C SER A 23 14.87 16.88 -15.79
N VAL A 24 14.46 15.70 -16.29
CA VAL A 24 13.28 15.54 -17.16
C VAL A 24 11.99 15.95 -16.45
N TYR A 25 11.92 15.78 -15.13
CA TYR A 25 10.74 16.06 -14.31
C TYR A 25 10.98 17.16 -13.28
N ALA A 26 12.06 17.93 -13.41
CA ALA A 26 12.46 18.94 -12.42
C ALA A 26 11.41 20.04 -12.20
N SER A 27 10.56 20.31 -13.20
CA SER A 27 9.46 21.28 -13.09
C SER A 27 8.25 20.78 -12.31
N LEU A 28 8.20 19.49 -11.95
CA LEU A 28 7.13 18.94 -11.12
C LEU A 28 7.49 19.06 -9.63
N PRO A 29 6.50 19.07 -8.73
CA PRO A 29 6.76 18.83 -7.31
C PRO A 29 7.51 17.50 -7.13
N GLN A 30 8.63 17.56 -6.41
CA GLN A 30 9.53 16.40 -6.26
C GLN A 30 9.10 15.43 -5.15
N LYS A 31 7.97 15.70 -4.49
CA LYS A 31 7.40 14.85 -3.45
C LYS A 31 5.89 15.07 -3.35
N VAL A 32 5.18 13.99 -3.07
CA VAL A 32 3.79 14.03 -2.60
C VAL A 32 3.81 13.75 -1.10
N PRO A 33 3.16 14.57 -0.25
CA PRO A 33 3.15 14.36 1.19
C PRO A 33 2.65 12.97 1.57
N ASP A 34 3.30 12.37 2.56
CA ASP A 34 2.86 11.08 3.11
C ASP A 34 1.57 11.28 3.93
N CYS A 35 0.63 10.36 3.77
CA CYS A 35 -0.56 10.23 4.60
C CYS A 35 -0.22 9.19 5.67
N ILE A 36 0.35 9.60 6.80
CA ILE A 36 0.91 8.66 7.78
C ILE A 36 0.75 9.16 9.21
N ARG A 37 0.44 8.22 10.12
CA ARG A 37 0.40 8.39 11.57
C ARG A 37 1.04 7.16 12.22
N GLU A 38 1.47 7.29 13.46
CA GLU A 38 1.93 6.16 14.25
C GLU A 38 0.83 5.11 14.48
N GLY A 39 1.20 3.83 14.40
CA GLY A 39 0.34 2.71 14.77
C GLY A 39 -0.81 2.40 13.81
N LEU A 40 -0.78 2.91 12.57
CA LEU A 40 -1.80 2.61 11.56
C LEU A 40 -1.96 1.09 11.34
N THR A 41 -3.20 0.63 11.16
CA THR A 41 -3.49 -0.77 10.79
C THR A 41 -2.80 -1.16 9.49
N LEU A 42 -2.78 -0.29 8.48
CA LEU A 42 -2.14 -0.58 7.21
C LEU A 42 -1.47 0.66 6.61
N LEU A 43 -0.21 0.53 6.19
CA LEU A 43 0.44 1.54 5.35
C LEU A 43 0.55 1.02 3.90
N ILE A 44 -0.14 1.67 2.98
CA ILE A 44 0.02 1.42 1.55
C ILE A 44 1.30 2.10 1.06
N VAL A 45 2.15 1.33 0.37
CA VAL A 45 3.40 1.81 -0.22
C VAL A 45 3.26 1.78 -1.74
N GLY A 46 3.08 2.95 -2.34
CA GLY A 46 3.20 3.16 -3.79
C GLY A 46 4.66 3.18 -4.23
N LEU A 47 4.89 3.07 -5.55
CA LEU A 47 6.24 3.10 -6.10
C LEU A 47 6.81 4.53 -6.06
N ASN A 48 6.24 5.39 -6.90
CA ASN A 48 6.62 6.79 -7.01
C ASN A 48 5.46 7.60 -7.62
N PRO A 49 5.42 8.92 -7.43
CA PRO A 49 4.41 9.77 -8.05
C PRO A 49 4.42 9.67 -9.58
N GLY A 50 3.29 9.29 -10.17
CA GLY A 50 3.07 9.54 -11.59
C GLY A 50 2.93 11.04 -11.87
N VAL A 51 3.13 11.49 -13.11
CA VAL A 51 3.05 12.92 -13.50
C VAL A 51 1.81 13.63 -12.94
N LEU A 52 0.61 13.02 -13.04
CA LEU A 52 -0.61 13.65 -12.50
C LEU A 52 -0.61 13.70 -10.98
N THR A 53 -0.18 12.63 -10.31
CA THR A 53 -0.06 12.59 -8.84
C THR A 53 0.95 13.60 -8.31
N ALA A 54 2.06 13.81 -9.03
CA ALA A 54 3.03 14.85 -8.68
C ALA A 54 2.43 16.26 -8.84
N LYS A 55 1.69 16.52 -9.94
CA LYS A 55 1.06 17.81 -10.19
C LYS A 55 -0.04 18.17 -9.18
N THR A 56 -0.85 17.19 -8.77
CA THR A 56 -2.01 17.44 -7.90
C THR A 56 -1.71 17.24 -6.43
N GLY A 57 -0.62 16.57 -6.08
CA GLY A 57 -0.37 16.10 -4.71
C GLY A 57 -1.32 14.98 -4.27
N LEU A 58 -2.11 14.41 -5.18
CA LEU A 58 -3.11 13.40 -4.85
C LEU A 58 -2.60 11.98 -5.19
N HIS A 59 -2.55 11.12 -4.18
CA HIS A 59 -2.12 9.73 -4.34
C HIS A 59 -3.05 8.97 -5.30
N PHE A 60 -2.44 8.21 -6.22
CA PHE A 60 -3.15 7.42 -7.23
C PHE A 60 -4.16 8.20 -8.10
N ALA A 61 -3.90 9.49 -8.38
CA ALA A 61 -4.79 10.41 -9.09
C ALA A 61 -5.14 10.07 -10.55
N SER A 62 -4.40 9.18 -11.22
CA SER A 62 -4.66 8.86 -12.63
C SER A 62 -6.04 8.22 -12.80
N PRO A 63 -6.90 8.68 -13.72
CA PRO A 63 -8.23 8.09 -13.95
C PRO A 63 -8.19 6.60 -14.31
N THR A 64 -7.09 6.16 -14.93
CA THR A 64 -6.85 4.76 -15.28
C THR A 64 -6.22 3.95 -14.13
N ASN A 65 -6.04 4.53 -12.95
CA ASN A 65 -5.49 3.82 -11.80
C ASN A 65 -6.62 3.13 -11.03
N LEU A 66 -6.46 1.83 -10.77
CA LEU A 66 -7.48 1.00 -10.14
C LEU A 66 -7.38 0.96 -8.61
N PHE A 67 -6.48 1.72 -8.00
CA PHE A 67 -6.27 1.70 -6.54
C PHE A 67 -7.57 1.95 -5.76
N TRP A 68 -8.22 3.09 -5.98
CA TRP A 68 -9.43 3.46 -5.24
C TRP A 68 -10.61 2.49 -5.47
N PRO A 69 -10.93 2.08 -6.71
CA PRO A 69 -11.92 1.02 -6.94
C PRO A 69 -11.59 -0.30 -6.25
N LEU A 70 -10.35 -0.78 -6.35
CA LEU A 70 -9.96 -2.05 -5.72
C LEU A 70 -9.98 -1.97 -4.19
N LEU A 71 -9.66 -0.81 -3.61
CA LEU A 71 -9.75 -0.57 -2.18
C LEU A 71 -11.20 -0.68 -1.68
N TYR A 72 -12.14 -0.10 -2.44
CA TYR A 72 -13.58 -0.20 -2.15
C TYR A 72 -14.11 -1.63 -2.36
N GLU A 73 -13.83 -2.25 -3.51
CA GLU A 73 -14.28 -3.61 -3.83
C GLU A 73 -13.75 -4.67 -2.84
N SER A 74 -12.65 -4.38 -2.14
CA SER A 74 -12.09 -5.24 -1.09
C SER A 74 -12.68 -5.03 0.30
N ASN A 75 -13.62 -4.09 0.45
CA ASN A 75 -14.18 -3.67 1.75
C ASN A 75 -13.12 -3.13 2.73
N ILE A 76 -12.00 -2.61 2.21
CA ILE A 76 -11.01 -1.90 3.04
C ILE A 76 -11.55 -0.50 3.39
N ILE A 77 -12.22 0.14 2.44
CA ILE A 77 -13.05 1.33 2.64
C ILE A 77 -14.52 0.98 2.39
N THR A 78 -15.42 1.63 3.10
CA THR A 78 -16.87 1.29 3.12
C THR A 78 -17.69 2.07 2.10
N ARG A 79 -17.10 3.07 1.44
CA ARG A 79 -17.73 3.86 0.38
C ARG A 79 -16.75 4.09 -0.77
N PRO A 80 -17.22 4.29 -2.02
CA PRO A 80 -16.36 4.72 -3.10
C PRO A 80 -15.71 6.07 -2.75
N MET A 81 -14.41 6.18 -2.97
CA MET A 81 -13.64 7.40 -2.74
C MET A 81 -12.85 7.78 -3.97
N LYS A 82 -12.58 9.08 -4.14
CA LYS A 82 -11.63 9.59 -5.14
C LYS A 82 -10.36 10.09 -4.46
N ALA A 83 -9.32 10.29 -5.26
CA ALA A 83 -8.02 10.74 -4.78
C ALA A 83 -8.08 12.07 -3.98
N GLN A 84 -9.02 12.96 -4.32
CA GLN A 84 -9.24 14.25 -3.66
C GLN A 84 -9.60 14.14 -2.19
N GLU A 85 -10.36 13.10 -1.82
CA GLU A 85 -10.82 12.87 -0.44
C GLU A 85 -9.79 12.04 0.36
N GLY A 86 -8.85 11.42 -0.35
CA GLY A 86 -8.18 10.21 0.08
C GLY A 86 -7.34 10.30 1.33
N CYS A 87 -6.49 11.32 1.45
CA CYS A 87 -5.39 11.31 2.40
C CYS A 87 -5.87 11.39 3.88
N ALA A 88 -6.61 12.44 4.23
CA ALA A 88 -7.09 12.64 5.59
C ALA A 88 -8.18 11.61 5.97
N CYS A 89 -9.11 11.35 5.04
CA CYS A 89 -10.20 10.39 5.26
C CYS A 89 -9.65 8.96 5.48
N LEU A 90 -8.67 8.48 4.70
CA LEU A 90 -8.08 7.16 4.93
C LEU A 90 -7.44 7.02 6.30
N VAL A 91 -6.68 8.04 6.74
CA VAL A 91 -5.98 8.00 8.02
C VAL A 91 -6.96 8.06 9.18
N ASN A 92 -7.97 8.93 9.10
CA ASN A 92 -8.87 9.22 10.22
C ASN A 92 -10.05 8.25 10.32
N GLU A 93 -10.66 7.86 9.20
CA GLU A 93 -11.86 7.01 9.19
C GLU A 93 -11.53 5.52 9.05
N PHE A 94 -10.41 5.20 8.39
CA PHE A 94 -10.09 3.81 8.02
C PHE A 94 -8.81 3.27 8.67
N ASP A 95 -8.06 4.10 9.38
CA ASP A 95 -6.76 3.75 9.99
C ASP A 95 -5.74 3.23 8.96
N ILE A 96 -5.75 3.86 7.77
CA ILE A 96 -4.91 3.49 6.63
C ILE A 96 -4.07 4.68 6.18
N GLY A 97 -2.78 4.44 5.99
CA GLY A 97 -1.85 5.42 5.42
C GLY A 97 -1.48 5.15 3.98
N ILE A 98 -0.91 6.16 3.32
CA ILE A 98 -0.30 6.05 1.99
C ILE A 98 1.05 6.78 1.99
N THR A 99 2.08 6.11 1.48
CA THR A 99 3.40 6.70 1.16
C THR A 99 3.87 6.20 -0.20
N ASN A 100 4.93 6.79 -0.75
CA ASN A 100 5.70 6.20 -1.84
C ASN A 100 7.09 5.81 -1.33
N ILE A 101 7.64 4.72 -1.87
CA ILE A 101 9.03 4.33 -1.59
C ILE A 101 10.00 5.35 -2.20
N ILE A 102 9.74 5.82 -3.43
CA ILE A 102 10.55 6.81 -4.14
C ILE A 102 9.76 8.12 -4.30
N ASP A 103 10.35 9.24 -3.88
CA ASP A 103 9.73 10.56 -3.97
C ASP A 103 9.69 11.12 -5.41
N ARG A 104 10.71 10.80 -6.22
CA ARG A 104 10.91 11.39 -7.55
C ARG A 104 9.79 11.02 -8.52
N PRO A 105 9.15 12.01 -9.17
CA PRO A 105 8.11 11.73 -10.15
C PRO A 105 8.66 11.19 -11.46
N THR A 106 7.94 10.23 -12.06
CA THR A 106 8.22 9.71 -13.41
C THR A 106 6.91 9.43 -14.14
N ALA A 107 6.95 9.27 -15.48
CA ALA A 107 5.77 8.85 -16.24
C ALA A 107 5.49 7.35 -16.12
N GLU A 108 6.53 6.55 -15.90
CA GLU A 108 6.44 5.12 -15.62
C GLU A 108 7.66 4.58 -14.85
N SER A 109 7.50 3.37 -14.30
CA SER A 109 8.49 2.74 -13.42
C SER A 109 9.81 2.41 -14.10
N ALA A 110 9.81 2.21 -15.43
CA ALA A 110 11.01 1.90 -16.21
C ALA A 110 12.01 3.07 -16.29
N GLU A 111 11.59 4.28 -15.92
CA GLU A 111 12.42 5.49 -15.89
C GLU A 111 13.24 5.61 -14.58
N LEU A 112 13.04 4.69 -13.62
CA LEU A 112 13.73 4.67 -12.33
C LEU A 112 15.01 3.82 -12.38
N GLY A 113 16.07 4.31 -11.75
CA GLY A 113 17.37 3.64 -11.65
C GLY A 113 17.45 2.64 -10.49
N LYS A 114 18.38 1.69 -10.57
CA LYS A 114 18.59 0.67 -9.53
C LYS A 114 19.06 1.26 -8.19
N SER A 115 19.86 2.32 -8.21
CA SER A 115 20.32 3.04 -7.00
C SER A 115 19.14 3.65 -6.24
N GLU A 116 18.16 4.21 -6.95
CA GLU A 116 16.97 4.81 -6.35
C GLU A 116 16.19 3.77 -5.55
N TYR A 117 15.95 2.57 -6.10
CA TYR A 117 15.30 1.49 -5.34
C TYR A 117 16.09 1.09 -4.08
N LYS A 118 17.43 1.07 -4.15
CA LYS A 118 18.28 0.71 -3.00
C LYS A 118 18.17 1.75 -1.89
N GLU A 119 18.32 3.02 -2.22
CA GLU A 119 18.22 4.13 -1.26
C GLU A 119 16.80 4.24 -0.69
N ALA A 120 15.81 4.03 -1.53
CA ALA A 120 14.40 4.16 -1.16
C ALA A 120 13.96 3.07 -0.18
N ALA A 121 14.49 1.85 -0.31
CA ALA A 121 14.21 0.77 0.65
C ALA A 121 14.76 1.11 2.06
N ILE A 122 15.95 1.72 2.15
CA ILE A 122 16.54 2.19 3.42
C ILE A 122 15.63 3.24 4.07
N LYS A 123 15.24 4.27 3.32
CA LYS A 123 14.35 5.33 3.81
C LYS A 123 12.98 4.79 4.23
N LEU A 124 12.45 3.81 3.50
CA LEU A 124 11.17 3.19 3.84
C LEU A 124 11.28 2.35 5.12
N GLU A 125 12.39 1.65 5.35
CA GLU A 125 12.65 0.96 6.62
C GLU A 125 12.63 1.95 7.79
N GLU A 126 13.32 3.09 7.68
CA GLU A 126 13.31 4.15 8.70
C GLU A 126 11.88 4.63 9.01
N LYS A 127 11.06 4.87 7.97
CA LYS A 127 9.64 5.24 8.14
C LYS A 127 8.87 4.16 8.90
N ILE A 128 9.03 2.89 8.51
CA ILE A 128 8.30 1.78 9.15
C ILE A 128 8.73 1.62 10.61
N ARG A 129 10.02 1.77 10.92
CA ARG A 129 10.52 1.72 12.31
C ARG A 129 9.97 2.86 13.16
N ARG A 130 9.82 4.05 12.57
CA ARG A 130 9.27 5.24 13.24
C ARG A 130 7.77 5.15 13.46
N TYR A 131 7.01 4.93 12.38
CA TYR A 131 5.55 4.99 12.42
C TYR A 131 4.89 3.67 12.81
N ARG A 132 5.65 2.56 12.82
CA ARG A 132 5.25 1.25 13.35
C ARG A 132 3.85 0.79 12.91
N PRO A 133 3.52 0.81 11.61
CA PRO A 133 2.22 0.28 11.16
C PRO A 133 2.11 -1.22 11.48
N LYS A 134 0.89 -1.72 11.67
CA LYS A 134 0.67 -3.15 11.94
C LYS A 134 1.05 -4.03 10.74
N ALA A 135 0.91 -3.52 9.51
CA ALA A 135 1.46 -4.11 8.29
C ALA A 135 1.68 -3.05 7.21
N ILE A 136 2.44 -3.41 6.17
CA ILE A 136 2.51 -2.64 4.93
C ILE A 136 1.91 -3.42 3.75
N SER A 137 1.38 -2.70 2.75
CA SER A 137 1.03 -3.28 1.45
C SER A 137 1.78 -2.58 0.33
N CYS A 138 2.65 -3.32 -0.35
CA CYS A 138 3.40 -2.85 -1.51
C CYS A 138 2.53 -2.90 -2.77
N SER A 139 2.29 -1.74 -3.40
CA SER A 139 1.58 -1.64 -4.68
C SER A 139 2.50 -1.87 -5.87
N GLY A 140 2.97 -3.10 -6.01
CA GLY A 140 3.82 -3.55 -7.10
C GLY A 140 5.01 -4.38 -6.64
N LYS A 141 5.31 -5.42 -7.43
CA LYS A 141 6.41 -6.36 -7.18
C LYS A 141 7.79 -5.69 -7.08
N GLY A 142 8.05 -4.64 -7.85
CA GLY A 142 9.35 -3.95 -7.83
C GLY A 142 9.70 -3.32 -6.47
N ILE A 143 8.69 -2.91 -5.69
CA ILE A 143 8.87 -2.41 -4.32
C ILE A 143 9.34 -3.55 -3.43
N TRP A 144 8.66 -4.71 -3.52
CA TRP A 144 9.07 -5.91 -2.79
C TRP A 144 10.47 -6.39 -3.17
N GLU A 145 10.85 -6.33 -4.44
CA GLU A 145 12.20 -6.71 -4.87
C GLU A 145 13.29 -5.83 -4.26
N ALA A 146 12.99 -4.55 -4.02
CA ALA A 146 13.90 -3.64 -3.31
C ALA A 146 14.01 -4.01 -1.83
N ILE A 147 12.87 -4.24 -1.16
CA ILE A 147 12.79 -4.67 0.24
C ILE A 147 13.50 -6.02 0.44
N PHE A 148 13.20 -7.00 -0.41
CA PHE A 148 13.80 -8.33 -0.39
C PHE A 148 15.33 -8.25 -0.48
N ARG A 149 15.85 -7.38 -1.37
CA ARG A 149 17.30 -7.18 -1.49
C ARG A 149 17.91 -6.59 -0.23
N GLN A 150 17.21 -5.70 0.47
CA GLN A 150 17.68 -5.15 1.74
C GLN A 150 17.68 -6.21 2.84
N ILE A 151 16.67 -7.08 2.90
CA ILE A 151 16.59 -8.17 3.88
C ILE A 151 17.68 -9.22 3.63
N TYR A 152 17.90 -9.63 2.38
CA TYR A 152 18.74 -10.79 2.05
C TYR A 152 20.10 -10.47 1.45
N GLY A 153 20.39 -9.20 1.14
CA GLY A 153 21.61 -8.79 0.45
C GLY A 153 21.70 -9.25 -1.02
N ARG A 154 20.65 -9.87 -1.59
CA ARG A 154 20.64 -10.43 -2.95
C ARG A 154 19.31 -10.18 -3.68
N PRO A 155 19.28 -10.20 -5.03
CA PRO A 155 18.03 -10.11 -5.75
C PRO A 155 17.12 -11.33 -5.52
N LEU A 156 15.82 -11.09 -5.62
CA LEU A 156 14.78 -12.12 -5.67
C LEU A 156 14.94 -12.97 -6.94
N ARG A 157 14.86 -14.30 -6.79
CA ARG A 157 15.02 -15.31 -7.85
C ARG A 157 13.76 -16.16 -7.94
N LYS A 158 13.60 -16.89 -9.06
CA LYS A 158 12.44 -17.78 -9.28
C LYS A 158 12.30 -18.84 -8.18
N GLN A 159 13.43 -19.39 -7.70
CA GLN A 159 13.48 -20.38 -6.64
C GLN A 159 12.99 -19.89 -5.28
N ASP A 160 12.93 -18.56 -5.07
CA ASP A 160 12.36 -17.97 -3.85
C ASP A 160 10.82 -18.07 -3.82
N GLY A 161 10.19 -18.49 -4.92
CA GLY A 161 8.78 -18.86 -4.94
C GLY A 161 7.81 -17.70 -4.72
N PHE A 162 8.18 -16.48 -5.11
CA PHE A 162 7.34 -15.29 -4.92
C PHE A 162 5.91 -15.46 -5.43
N LYS A 163 4.95 -15.03 -4.60
CA LYS A 163 3.53 -14.90 -4.93
C LYS A 163 3.02 -13.56 -4.40
N PHE A 164 2.03 -12.98 -5.09
CA PHE A 164 1.25 -11.88 -4.53
C PHE A 164 0.47 -12.37 -3.31
N GLY A 165 0.23 -11.47 -2.36
CA GLY A 165 -0.31 -11.81 -1.05
C GLY A 165 0.69 -11.54 0.09
N TRP A 166 0.47 -12.18 1.23
CA TRP A 166 1.38 -12.14 2.38
C TRP A 166 2.74 -12.76 2.06
N GLN A 167 3.82 -12.06 2.40
CA GLN A 167 5.18 -12.58 2.31
C GLN A 167 5.55 -13.31 3.61
N ARG A 168 6.44 -14.30 3.51
CA ARG A 168 6.87 -15.10 4.68
C ARG A 168 7.70 -14.26 5.63
N GLU A 169 8.48 -13.34 5.06
CA GLU A 169 9.35 -12.45 5.80
C GLU A 169 8.58 -11.27 6.35
N LYS A 170 8.84 -10.95 7.61
CA LYS A 170 8.51 -9.65 8.18
C LYS A 170 9.71 -8.72 8.03
N TRP A 171 9.45 -7.42 7.88
CA TRP A 171 10.46 -6.42 7.63
C TRP A 171 10.57 -5.39 8.77
N ALA A 172 11.58 -4.52 8.72
CA ALA A 172 11.90 -3.50 9.72
C ALA A 172 12.07 -4.07 11.15
N CYS A 173 12.71 -5.24 11.26
CA CYS A 173 13.01 -5.87 12.54
C CYS A 173 13.81 -4.92 13.45
N CYS A 174 13.22 -4.47 14.55
CA CYS A 174 13.87 -3.61 15.53
C CYS A 174 14.39 -4.41 16.74
N ALA A 175 15.29 -3.79 17.52
CA ALA A 175 15.83 -4.39 18.75
C ALA A 175 14.75 -4.67 19.81
N ASP A 176 13.65 -3.90 19.80
CA ASP A 176 12.47 -4.09 20.66
C ASP A 176 11.54 -5.23 20.19
N GLY A 177 11.95 -6.00 19.17
CA GLY A 177 11.19 -7.13 18.64
C GLY A 177 10.07 -6.74 17.67
N TYR A 178 9.89 -5.46 17.33
CA TYR A 178 8.93 -5.05 16.30
C TYR A 178 9.27 -5.68 14.95
N LYS A 179 8.25 -6.21 14.29
CA LYS A 179 8.34 -6.81 12.96
C LYS A 179 7.10 -6.44 12.16
N CYS A 180 7.29 -5.85 10.99
CA CYS A 180 6.20 -5.42 10.12
C CYS A 180 5.90 -6.48 9.04
N PRO A 181 4.74 -7.16 9.07
CA PRO A 181 4.27 -8.00 7.97
C PRO A 181 4.19 -7.22 6.65
N VAL A 182 4.55 -7.90 5.55
CA VAL A 182 4.53 -7.31 4.21
C VAL A 182 3.53 -8.05 3.34
N PHE A 183 2.56 -7.32 2.81
CA PHE A 183 1.66 -7.77 1.76
C PHE A 183 2.09 -7.19 0.41
N VAL A 184 2.01 -7.96 -0.67
CA VAL A 184 2.40 -7.50 -2.01
C VAL A 184 1.23 -7.65 -2.97
N THR A 185 0.82 -6.54 -3.56
CA THR A 185 -0.14 -6.49 -4.67
C THR A 185 0.59 -6.27 -6.00
N MET A 186 -0.11 -6.50 -7.10
CA MET A 186 0.31 -5.97 -8.39
C MET A 186 0.14 -4.45 -8.45
N GLY A 187 0.88 -3.79 -9.34
CA GLY A 187 0.70 -2.36 -9.56
C GLY A 187 -0.73 -2.05 -10.05
N THR A 188 -1.32 -1.00 -9.50
CA THR A 188 -2.70 -0.57 -9.78
C THR A 188 -2.81 0.37 -10.99
N SER A 189 -1.69 0.81 -11.54
CA SER A 189 -1.65 1.63 -12.76
C SER A 189 -2.30 0.91 -13.94
N GLY A 190 -3.09 1.63 -14.74
CA GLY A 190 -3.66 1.13 -16.00
C GLY A 190 -2.62 0.65 -17.03
N ARG A 191 -1.33 0.95 -16.83
CA ARG A 191 -0.22 0.39 -17.63
C ARG A 191 0.07 -1.08 -17.28
N VAL A 192 -0.34 -1.54 -16.09
CA VAL A 192 -0.15 -2.92 -15.63
C VAL A 192 -1.33 -3.78 -16.11
N ALA A 193 -1.22 -4.23 -17.37
CA ALA A 193 -2.24 -5.03 -18.05
C ALA A 193 -2.00 -6.56 -17.98
N ALA A 194 -0.87 -6.99 -17.42
CA ALA A 194 -0.48 -8.42 -17.38
C ALA A 194 -1.36 -9.30 -16.46
N TYR A 195 -2.21 -8.69 -15.63
CA TYR A 195 -3.06 -9.40 -14.65
C TYR A 195 -4.53 -9.13 -14.92
N SER A 196 -5.34 -10.19 -14.88
CA SER A 196 -6.79 -10.09 -15.06
C SER A 196 -7.45 -9.27 -13.95
N PRO A 197 -8.56 -8.56 -14.23
CA PRO A 197 -9.32 -7.84 -13.19
C PRO A 197 -9.74 -8.75 -12.04
N ALA A 198 -10.18 -9.98 -12.33
CA ALA A 198 -10.57 -10.96 -11.31
C ALA A 198 -9.41 -11.30 -10.35
N TYR A 199 -8.19 -11.49 -10.89
CA TYR A 199 -7.03 -11.78 -10.05
C TYR A 199 -6.64 -10.58 -9.17
N LYS A 200 -6.73 -9.34 -9.70
CA LYS A 200 -6.50 -8.12 -8.91
C LYS A 200 -7.47 -8.04 -7.74
N ARG A 201 -8.76 -8.28 -7.98
CA ARG A 201 -9.81 -8.31 -6.94
C ARG A 201 -9.55 -9.38 -5.89
N GLN A 202 -9.17 -10.60 -6.32
CA GLN A 202 -8.88 -11.69 -5.39
C GLN A 202 -7.78 -11.32 -4.39
N VAL A 203 -6.66 -10.78 -4.88
CA VAL A 203 -5.53 -10.37 -4.03
C VAL A 203 -5.94 -9.22 -3.10
N PHE A 204 -6.66 -8.22 -3.60
CA PHE A 204 -7.16 -7.12 -2.76
C PHE A 204 -8.18 -7.61 -1.71
N ALA A 205 -9.06 -8.55 -2.06
CA ALA A 205 -10.01 -9.13 -1.12
C ALA A 205 -9.31 -9.90 0.03
N GLU A 206 -8.16 -10.52 -0.23
CA GLU A 206 -7.34 -11.13 0.83
C GLU A 206 -6.82 -10.08 1.81
N LEU A 207 -6.28 -8.97 1.31
CA LEU A 207 -5.87 -7.84 2.15
C LEU A 207 -7.05 -7.26 2.93
N GLY A 208 -8.21 -7.10 2.29
CA GLY A 208 -9.42 -6.58 2.92
C GLY A 208 -9.95 -7.46 4.05
N ARG A 209 -9.92 -8.79 3.90
CA ARG A 209 -10.25 -9.72 4.99
C ARG A 209 -9.35 -9.50 6.20
N TRP A 210 -8.05 -9.35 5.99
CA TRP A 210 -7.10 -9.12 7.08
C TRP A 210 -7.31 -7.75 7.77
N VAL A 211 -7.49 -6.67 6.99
CA VAL A 211 -7.75 -5.34 7.55
C VAL A 211 -9.01 -5.37 8.43
N ASN A 212 -10.05 -6.03 7.98
CA ASN A 212 -11.30 -6.12 8.74
C ASN A 212 -11.17 -7.02 9.98
N SER A 213 -10.38 -8.11 9.93
CA SER A 213 -10.08 -8.88 11.15
C SER A 213 -9.29 -8.08 12.18
N GLU A 214 -8.36 -7.22 11.75
CA GLU A 214 -7.62 -6.34 12.67
C GLU A 214 -8.52 -5.31 13.33
N ARG A 215 -9.52 -4.79 12.62
CA ARG A 215 -10.52 -3.85 13.17
C ARG A 215 -11.43 -4.54 14.18
N SER A 216 -11.92 -5.74 13.88
CA SER A 216 -12.75 -6.52 14.82
C SER A 216 -12.00 -6.85 16.11
N ALA A 217 -10.73 -7.25 16.02
CA ALA A 217 -9.92 -7.56 17.21
C ALA A 217 -9.75 -6.36 18.16
N VAL A 218 -9.70 -5.14 17.63
CA VAL A 218 -9.64 -3.91 18.45
C VAL A 218 -10.96 -3.66 19.17
N ILE A 219 -12.09 -3.85 18.49
CA ILE A 219 -13.43 -3.71 19.09
C ILE A 219 -13.59 -4.71 20.23
N ASP A 220 -13.28 -5.98 19.99
CA ASP A 220 -13.39 -7.04 21.00
C ASP A 220 -12.50 -6.76 22.23
N CYS A 221 -11.27 -6.29 22.02
CA CYS A 221 -10.36 -5.93 23.11
C CYS A 221 -10.90 -4.77 23.96
N ASN A 222 -11.45 -3.73 23.33
CA ASN A 222 -12.02 -2.59 24.04
C ASN A 222 -13.27 -3.00 24.85
N SER A 223 -14.17 -3.78 24.26
CA SER A 223 -15.37 -4.28 24.95
C SER A 223 -15.04 -5.23 26.11
N ASN A 224 -13.91 -5.95 26.05
CA ASN A 224 -13.46 -6.80 27.16
C ASN A 224 -12.81 -5.97 28.27
N ARG A 225 -12.10 -4.88 27.94
CA ARG A 225 -11.52 -3.97 28.94
C ARG A 225 -12.61 -3.25 29.73
N GLU A 226 -13.60 -2.69 29.04
CA GLU A 226 -14.75 -2.03 29.69
C GLU A 226 -15.54 -2.99 30.60
N ARG A 227 -15.62 -4.28 30.28
CA ARG A 227 -16.26 -5.29 31.14
C ARG A 227 -15.47 -5.64 32.41
N LEU A 228 -14.14 -5.60 32.36
CA LEU A 228 -13.29 -5.88 33.52
C LEU A 228 -13.19 -4.68 34.48
N ASP A 229 -13.45 -3.47 34.00
CA ASP A 229 -13.38 -2.24 34.78
C ASP A 229 -14.72 -1.84 35.43
N VAL A 230 -15.80 -2.66 35.32
CA VAL A 230 -17.05 -2.45 36.07
C VAL A 230 -16.89 -3.00 37.49
N PRO A 231 -16.92 -2.16 38.55
CA PRO A 231 -16.88 -2.66 39.93
C PRO A 231 -18.12 -3.53 40.18
N ASP A 232 -17.91 -4.74 40.70
CA ASP A 232 -18.99 -5.60 41.15
C ASP A 232 -19.67 -5.00 42.39
N LEU A 233 -20.73 -4.22 42.17
CA LEU A 233 -21.57 -3.63 43.22
C LEU A 233 -22.50 -4.66 43.88
N SER A 234 -22.38 -5.96 43.57
CA SER A 234 -23.20 -7.01 44.18
C SER A 234 -22.52 -7.76 45.33
N ALA A 235 -21.29 -7.40 45.69
CA ALA A 235 -20.63 -7.95 46.88
C ALA A 235 -21.30 -7.39 48.16
N PRO A 236 -21.90 -8.24 49.02
CA PRO A 236 -22.48 -7.78 50.27
C PRO A 236 -21.39 -7.28 51.23
N ASP A 237 -21.53 -6.03 51.67
CA ASP A 237 -20.72 -5.41 52.73
C ASP A 237 -20.74 -6.30 53.98
N THR A 238 -19.65 -7.03 54.20
CA THR A 238 -19.48 -7.94 55.33
C THR A 238 -18.50 -7.37 56.34
N HIS A 239 -18.71 -6.13 56.79
CA HIS A 239 -18.04 -5.52 57.95
C HIS A 239 -18.84 -4.26 58.37
N ARG A 240 -19.34 -4.03 59.58
CA ARG A 240 -19.08 -4.53 60.95
C ARG A 240 -20.33 -4.33 61.81
N GLN A 241 -20.62 -5.32 62.65
CA GLN A 241 -21.29 -5.13 63.95
C GLN A 241 -20.22 -4.89 65.03
N ALA A 242 -20.65 -4.22 66.11
CA ALA A 242 -19.98 -3.83 67.36
C ALA A 242 -19.21 -2.51 67.33
#